data_AF-A0A3G7TSC6-F1
#
_entry.id   AF-A0A3G7TSC6-F1
#
_cell.length_a   1.000
_cell.length_b   1.000
_cell.length_c   1.000
_cell.angle_alpha   90.00
_cell.angle_beta   90.00
_cell.angle_gamma   90.00
#
_symmetry.space_group_name_H-M   'P 1'
#
loop_
_entity.id
_entity.type
_entity.pdbx_description
1 polymer ?
#
loop_
_entity_poly.entity_id
_entity_poly.type
_entity_poly.pdbx_seq_one_letter_code
_entity_poly.pdbx_strand_id
1 'polypeptide(L)'
;MNMAVTATTPNNPLEGVRPTPQSVANPQSMFSNGLMSMQNIMLQLTQSGNDLFAQMNKKSEIARDAQEMANQVEAVMSRLVKPGDKLALPESTVAYMRANNILVDGKTIDEFMGERSGAQASLDTLMAKIAASGPEGMETRSWQEVITYMDKNGITVEGKKASDYVWGLPEVNFQSGKKVSLEHMNNIRQALEDSMAFDKGDLMMVKSSLESVAGRATDFNQQSQLKLQQVMQNFSTSNQLTQSMQSMLAEMTKGTASAIR
;
A
#
# COMPACT_ATOMS: atom_id res chain seq x y z
N MET A 1 49.25 -18.95 -76.81
CA MET A 1 47.90 -19.04 -76.23
C MET A 1 47.85 -20.28 -75.34
N ASN A 2 47.55 -20.05 -74.06
CA ASN A 2 47.20 -20.97 -72.96
C ASN A 2 46.54 -22.30 -73.35
N MET A 3 46.48 -23.33 -72.51
CA MET A 3 47.22 -23.82 -71.32
C MET A 3 46.55 -25.18 -71.03
N ALA A 4 47.33 -26.15 -70.56
CA ALA A 4 46.89 -27.52 -70.33
C ALA A 4 46.19 -27.72 -68.97
N VAL A 5 45.09 -28.50 -69.04
CA VAL A 5 44.46 -29.47 -68.12
C VAL A 5 45.02 -29.69 -66.69
N THR A 6 44.11 -29.75 -65.71
CA THR A 6 43.82 -30.84 -64.72
C THR A 6 43.53 -30.37 -63.28
N ALA A 7 42.61 -31.10 -62.64
CA ALA A 7 41.94 -30.82 -61.37
C ALA A 7 42.80 -30.99 -60.11
N THR A 8 42.49 -30.25 -59.03
CA THR A 8 42.92 -30.56 -57.67
C THR A 8 41.83 -30.23 -56.63
N THR A 9 41.57 -31.22 -55.77
CA THR A 9 40.76 -31.22 -54.54
C THR A 9 41.22 -30.18 -53.51
N PRO A 10 40.34 -29.66 -52.62
CA PRO A 10 40.75 -28.78 -51.53
C PRO A 10 41.53 -29.54 -50.44
N ASN A 11 42.73 -29.05 -50.14
CA ASN A 11 43.60 -29.54 -49.06
C ASN A 11 43.13 -29.09 -47.68
N ASN A 12 43.22 -30.02 -46.73
CA ASN A 12 43.02 -29.86 -45.30
C ASN A 12 44.26 -29.22 -44.63
N PRO A 13 44.16 -28.11 -43.87
CA PRO A 13 45.29 -27.57 -43.11
C PRO A 13 45.16 -27.94 -41.63
N LEU A 14 45.50 -29.18 -41.28
CA LEU A 14 45.94 -29.55 -39.92
C LEU A 14 47.47 -29.44 -39.80
N GLU A 15 48.05 -28.41 -40.40
CA GLU A 15 49.48 -28.13 -40.32
C GLU A 15 49.77 -27.05 -39.26
N GLY A 16 50.34 -27.48 -38.13
CA GLY A 16 51.40 -26.72 -37.49
C GLY A 16 51.02 -25.50 -36.63
N VAL A 17 50.13 -25.64 -35.64
CA VAL A 17 50.22 -24.76 -34.46
C VAL A 17 51.21 -25.39 -33.47
N ARG A 18 52.48 -24.97 -33.56
CA ARG A 18 53.46 -25.21 -32.50
C ARG A 18 52.89 -24.59 -31.21
N PRO A 19 52.85 -25.30 -30.07
CA PRO A 19 52.42 -24.68 -28.82
C PRO A 19 53.44 -23.60 -28.47
N THR A 20 53.03 -22.34 -28.55
CA THR A 20 53.81 -21.23 -28.01
C THR A 20 53.79 -21.33 -26.48
N PRO A 21 54.88 -20.95 -25.76
CA PRO A 21 54.93 -20.99 -24.29
C PRO A 21 53.94 -20.07 -23.55
N GLN A 22 52.97 -19.46 -24.24
CA GLN A 22 52.03 -18.49 -23.66
C GLN A 22 50.73 -19.11 -23.12
N SER A 23 50.59 -20.43 -23.13
CA SER A 23 49.46 -21.12 -22.49
C SER A 23 49.73 -21.54 -21.04
N VAL A 24 50.83 -21.11 -20.41
CA VAL A 24 50.87 -21.00 -18.95
C VAL A 24 50.02 -19.80 -18.56
N ALA A 25 48.73 -19.92 -18.83
CA ALA A 25 47.72 -19.02 -18.33
C ALA A 25 47.86 -19.08 -16.81
N ASN A 26 48.45 -18.01 -16.28
CA ASN A 26 48.89 -17.87 -14.89
C ASN A 26 47.79 -18.46 -13.99
N PRO A 27 47.97 -19.63 -13.36
CA PRO A 27 46.93 -20.25 -12.54
C PRO A 27 46.46 -19.26 -11.47
N GLN A 28 47.40 -18.45 -10.97
CA GLN A 28 47.15 -17.34 -10.07
C GLN A 28 46.10 -16.35 -10.59
N SER A 29 46.03 -16.08 -11.91
CA SER A 29 45.02 -15.21 -12.52
C SER A 29 43.63 -15.83 -12.51
N MET A 30 43.50 -17.11 -12.87
CA MET A 30 42.19 -17.77 -12.93
C MET A 30 41.59 -17.99 -11.54
N PHE A 31 42.41 -18.43 -10.59
CA PHE A 31 42.00 -18.64 -9.20
C PHE A 31 41.77 -17.31 -8.46
N SER A 32 42.61 -16.29 -8.68
CA SER A 32 42.38 -14.94 -8.14
C SER A 32 41.09 -14.32 -8.69
N ASN A 33 40.84 -14.44 -10.00
CA ASN A 33 39.58 -13.98 -10.60
C ASN A 33 38.37 -14.72 -10.04
N GLY A 34 38.45 -16.04 -9.85
CA GLY A 34 37.38 -16.84 -9.23
C GLY A 34 37.12 -16.44 -7.76
N LEU A 35 38.17 -16.19 -6.99
CA LEU A 35 38.05 -15.67 -5.62
C LEU A 35 37.39 -14.28 -5.58
N MET A 36 37.78 -13.37 -6.48
CA MET A 36 37.15 -12.05 -6.57
C MET A 36 35.66 -12.16 -6.94
N SER A 37 35.29 -13.06 -7.86
CA SER A 37 33.87 -13.31 -8.17
C SER A 37 33.09 -13.83 -6.96
N MET A 38 33.66 -14.76 -6.19
CA MET A 38 33.00 -15.26 -4.98
C MET A 38 32.90 -14.21 -3.86
N GLN A 39 33.93 -13.38 -3.69
CA GLN A 39 33.88 -12.25 -2.76
C GLN A 39 32.79 -11.24 -3.17
N ASN A 40 32.64 -10.95 -4.46
CA ASN A 40 31.56 -10.09 -4.96
C ASN A 40 30.18 -10.72 -4.72
N ILE A 41 30.03 -12.04 -4.91
CA ILE A 41 28.78 -12.75 -4.61
C ILE A 41 28.46 -12.69 -3.10
N MET A 42 29.45 -12.94 -2.24
CA MET A 42 29.26 -12.85 -0.78
C MET A 42 28.89 -11.43 -0.33
N LEU A 43 29.50 -10.41 -0.92
CA LEU A 43 29.14 -9.01 -0.66
C LEU A 43 27.70 -8.73 -1.09
N GLN A 44 27.30 -9.16 -2.29
CA GLN A 44 25.93 -8.98 -2.78
C GLN A 44 24.90 -9.71 -1.91
N LEU A 45 25.20 -10.94 -1.47
CA LEU A 45 24.35 -11.71 -0.56
C LEU A 45 24.21 -11.00 0.80
N THR A 46 25.31 -10.46 1.33
CA THR A 46 25.30 -9.70 2.59
C THR A 46 24.44 -8.44 2.47
N GLN A 47 24.61 -7.68 1.39
CA GLN A 47 23.82 -6.48 1.13
C GLN A 47 22.33 -6.82 0.94
N SER A 48 22.02 -7.84 0.14
CA SER A 48 20.65 -8.31 -0.03
C SER A 48 20.01 -8.79 1.28
N GLY A 49 20.78 -9.44 2.15
CA GLY A 49 20.31 -9.86 3.48
C GLY A 49 19.98 -8.66 4.37
N ASN A 50 20.85 -7.65 4.39
CA ASN A 50 20.61 -6.40 5.15
C ASN A 50 19.38 -5.65 4.63
N ASP A 51 19.23 -5.54 3.31
CA ASP A 51 18.09 -4.87 2.68
C ASP A 51 16.77 -5.61 2.96
N LEU A 52 16.79 -6.95 2.93
CA LEU A 52 15.65 -7.78 3.32
C LEU A 52 15.28 -7.57 4.78
N PHE A 53 16.27 -7.53 5.68
CA PHE A 53 16.04 -7.31 7.11
C PHE A 53 15.44 -5.91 7.39
N ALA A 54 15.96 -4.87 6.73
CA ALA A 54 15.43 -3.52 6.84
C ALA A 54 13.96 -3.45 6.36
N GLN A 55 13.65 -4.12 5.24
CA GLN A 55 12.28 -4.19 4.72
C GLN A 55 11.35 -4.98 5.66
N MET A 56 11.83 -6.09 6.25
CA MET A 56 11.08 -6.86 7.22
C MET A 56 10.73 -6.04 8.46
N ASN A 57 11.67 -5.24 8.98
CA ASN A 57 11.39 -4.37 10.13
C ASN A 57 10.29 -3.36 9.80
N LYS A 58 10.44 -2.64 8.68
CA LYS A 58 9.43 -1.67 8.22
C LYS A 58 8.06 -2.31 7.99
N LYS A 59 8.02 -3.50 7.40
CA LYS A 59 6.76 -4.21 7.13
C LYS A 59 6.15 -4.82 8.39
N SER A 60 6.96 -5.19 9.37
CA SER A 60 6.49 -5.62 10.70
C SER A 60 5.79 -4.49 11.44
N GLU A 61 6.35 -3.28 11.42
CA GLU A 61 5.71 -2.09 11.98
C GLU A 61 4.39 -1.80 11.27
N ILE A 62 4.38 -1.78 9.93
CA ILE A 62 3.15 -1.59 9.14
C ILE A 62 2.10 -2.64 9.49
N ALA A 63 2.47 -3.92 9.59
CA ALA A 63 1.53 -4.99 9.92
C ALA A 63 0.90 -4.79 11.30
N ARG A 64 1.73 -4.48 12.30
CA ARG A 64 1.29 -4.24 13.68
C ARG A 64 0.38 -3.03 13.77
N ASP A 65 0.82 -1.91 13.20
CA ASP A 65 0.10 -0.64 13.31
C ASP A 65 -1.22 -0.70 12.52
N ALA A 66 -1.24 -1.32 11.33
CA ALA A 66 -2.47 -1.54 10.57
C ALA A 66 -3.45 -2.44 11.32
N GLN A 67 -2.97 -3.49 12.00
CA GLN A 67 -3.80 -4.35 12.84
C GLN A 67 -4.37 -3.60 14.04
N GLU A 68 -3.58 -2.74 14.68
CA GLU A 68 -4.04 -1.91 15.78
C GLU A 68 -5.14 -0.94 15.31
N MET A 69 -4.96 -0.29 14.16
CA MET A 69 -5.98 0.57 13.57
C MET A 69 -7.25 -0.22 13.23
N ALA A 70 -7.14 -1.44 12.67
CA ALA A 70 -8.29 -2.30 12.40
C ALA A 70 -9.05 -2.65 13.70
N ASN A 71 -8.32 -2.92 14.79
CA ASN A 71 -8.91 -3.18 16.10
C ASN A 71 -9.57 -1.93 16.70
N GLN A 72 -9.02 -0.74 16.48
CA GLN A 72 -9.66 0.52 16.89
C GLN A 72 -10.99 0.72 16.15
N VAL A 73 -11.03 0.45 14.84
CA VAL A 73 -12.27 0.48 14.05
C VAL A 73 -13.27 -0.57 14.52
N GLU A 74 -12.83 -1.79 14.83
CA GLU A 74 -13.68 -2.83 15.41
C GLU A 74 -14.28 -2.42 16.76
N ALA A 75 -13.49 -1.76 17.62
CA ALA A 75 -13.96 -1.26 18.90
C ALA A 75 -15.03 -0.16 18.72
N VAL A 76 -14.89 0.70 17.71
CA VAL A 76 -15.92 1.69 17.36
C VAL A 76 -17.16 0.99 16.81
N MET A 77 -17.02 0.02 15.91
CA MET A 77 -18.14 -0.78 15.40
C MET A 77 -18.88 -1.53 16.50
N SER A 78 -18.17 -2.04 17.50
CA SER A 78 -18.75 -2.78 18.63
C SER A 78 -19.62 -1.90 19.54
N ARG A 79 -19.41 -0.57 19.51
CA ARG A 79 -20.25 0.41 20.23
C ARG A 79 -21.54 0.74 19.49
N LEU A 80 -21.66 0.34 18.22
CA LEU A 80 -22.90 0.47 17.44
C LEU A 80 -23.85 -0.68 17.83
N VAL A 81 -24.56 -0.49 18.95
CA VAL A 81 -25.45 -1.51 19.53
C VAL A 81 -26.81 -1.50 18.83
N LYS A 82 -27.28 -0.33 18.38
CA LYS A 82 -28.57 -0.21 17.68
C LYS A 82 -28.37 -0.23 16.15
N PRO A 83 -29.26 -0.90 15.39
CA PRO A 83 -29.31 -0.73 13.95
C PRO A 83 -29.68 0.73 13.63
N GLY A 84 -28.68 1.53 13.26
CA GLY A 84 -28.81 2.97 13.04
C GLY A 84 -27.92 3.85 13.94
N ASP A 85 -27.24 3.28 14.95
CA ASP A 85 -26.12 4.00 15.57
C ASP A 85 -25.05 4.23 14.49
N LYS A 86 -24.45 5.41 14.50
CA LYS A 86 -23.37 5.78 13.60
C LYS A 86 -22.30 6.54 14.38
N LEU A 87 -21.03 6.25 14.12
CA LEU A 87 -19.90 6.82 14.88
C LEU A 87 -18.84 7.37 13.93
N ALA A 88 -18.11 8.41 14.38
CA ALA A 88 -16.96 8.92 13.65
C ALA A 88 -15.77 7.96 13.73
N LEU A 89 -14.97 7.89 12.67
CA LEU A 89 -13.69 7.17 12.68
C LEU A 89 -12.70 7.84 13.64
N PRO A 90 -11.86 7.06 14.35
CA PRO A 90 -10.78 7.62 15.14
C PRO A 90 -9.81 8.43 14.27
N GLU A 91 -9.39 9.60 14.76
CA GLU A 91 -8.45 10.47 14.04
C GLU A 91 -7.10 9.78 13.76
N SER A 92 -6.64 8.93 14.69
CA SER A 92 -5.46 8.07 14.52
C SER A 92 -5.56 7.18 13.29
N THR A 93 -6.72 6.56 13.06
CA THR A 93 -6.98 5.70 11.92
C THR A 93 -6.98 6.49 10.61
N VAL A 94 -7.64 7.65 10.58
CA VAL A 94 -7.69 8.51 9.39
C VAL A 94 -6.28 9.00 9.01
N ALA A 95 -5.51 9.47 10.00
CA ALA A 95 -4.13 9.91 9.79
C ALA A 95 -3.24 8.78 9.25
N TYR A 96 -3.36 7.58 9.82
CA TYR A 96 -2.59 6.42 9.37
C TYR A 96 -2.94 6.01 7.94
N MET A 97 -4.22 5.99 7.59
CA MET A 97 -4.69 5.64 6.24
C MET A 97 -4.23 6.66 5.21
N ARG A 98 -4.25 7.96 5.56
CA ARG A 98 -3.72 9.03 4.71
C ARG A 98 -2.21 8.91 4.52
N ALA A 99 -1.45 8.71 5.60
CA ALA A 99 0.01 8.60 5.53
C ALA A 99 0.47 7.39 4.68
N ASN A 100 -0.29 6.29 4.71
CA ASN A 100 0.06 5.05 4.01
C ASN A 100 -0.66 4.87 2.67
N ASN A 101 -1.40 5.88 2.20
CA ASN A 101 -2.21 5.81 0.96
C ASN A 101 -3.10 4.56 0.90
N ILE A 102 -3.76 4.22 2.02
CA ILE A 102 -4.66 3.08 2.09
C ILE A 102 -6.00 3.48 1.46
N LEU A 103 -6.38 2.76 0.41
CA LEU A 103 -7.65 2.97 -0.28
C LEU A 103 -8.75 2.16 0.39
N VAL A 104 -9.92 2.77 0.53
CA VAL A 104 -11.17 2.14 0.98
C VAL A 104 -12.09 2.10 -0.22
N ASP A 105 -12.47 0.90 -0.66
CA ASP A 105 -13.32 0.71 -1.85
C ASP A 105 -12.81 1.47 -3.11
N GLY A 106 -11.48 1.54 -3.27
CA GLY A 106 -10.85 2.23 -4.39
C GLY A 106 -10.78 3.76 -4.27
N LYS A 107 -11.29 4.34 -3.19
CA LYS A 107 -11.21 5.78 -2.87
C LYS A 107 -10.22 6.03 -1.75
N THR A 108 -9.61 7.22 -1.73
CA THR A 108 -8.82 7.66 -0.57
C THR A 108 -9.72 7.88 0.64
N ILE A 109 -9.18 7.83 1.86
CA ILE A 109 -9.95 8.13 3.07
C ILE A 109 -10.55 9.55 3.02
N ASP A 110 -9.85 10.48 2.37
CA ASP A 110 -10.29 11.87 2.21
C ASP A 110 -11.42 12.00 1.20
N GLU A 111 -11.45 11.21 0.13
CA GLU A 111 -12.59 11.15 -0.79
C GLU A 111 -13.78 10.43 -0.14
N PHE A 112 -13.50 9.38 0.62
CA PHE A 112 -14.49 8.63 1.40
C PHE A 112 -15.15 9.51 2.47
N MET A 113 -14.39 10.44 3.07
CA MET A 113 -14.89 11.48 3.99
C MET A 113 -15.41 12.72 3.26
N GLY A 114 -14.88 13.03 2.07
CA GLY A 114 -15.08 14.27 1.35
C GLY A 114 -16.49 14.41 0.78
N GLU A 115 -17.11 13.29 0.37
CA GLU A 115 -18.55 13.22 0.07
C GLU A 115 -19.40 13.75 1.23
N ARG A 116 -18.90 13.69 2.46
CA ARG A 116 -19.56 14.13 3.70
C ARG A 116 -19.15 15.54 4.16
N SER A 117 -18.09 16.13 3.60
CA SER A 117 -17.63 17.48 3.97
C SER A 117 -18.61 18.59 3.56
N GLY A 118 -19.32 18.42 2.44
CA GLY A 118 -20.42 19.31 2.05
C GLY A 118 -21.62 19.24 3.00
N ALA A 119 -21.80 18.11 3.70
CA ALA A 119 -22.86 17.95 4.69
C ALA A 119 -22.52 18.72 5.95
N GLN A 120 -21.24 18.80 6.35
CA GLN A 120 -20.79 19.62 7.47
C GLN A 120 -21.03 21.10 7.22
N ALA A 121 -20.66 21.61 6.04
CA ALA A 121 -20.94 23.01 5.68
C ALA A 121 -22.46 23.32 5.69
N SER A 122 -23.26 22.37 5.21
CA SER A 122 -24.72 22.48 5.23
C SER A 122 -25.30 22.42 6.66
N LEU A 123 -24.70 21.62 7.55
CA LEU A 123 -25.05 21.54 8.96
C LEU A 123 -24.68 22.82 9.70
N ASP A 124 -23.48 23.36 9.49
CA ASP A 124 -23.03 24.61 10.13
C ASP A 124 -23.95 25.78 9.72
N THR A 125 -24.28 25.87 8.43
CA THR A 125 -25.28 26.81 7.93
C THR A 125 -26.64 26.59 8.60
N LEU A 126 -27.14 25.34 8.66
CA LEU A 126 -28.42 25.05 9.29
C LEU A 126 -28.42 25.38 10.78
N MET A 127 -27.36 25.07 11.52
CA MET A 127 -27.20 25.39 12.94
C MET A 127 -27.16 26.89 13.18
N ALA A 128 -26.45 27.66 12.34
CA ALA A 128 -26.44 29.12 12.42
C ALA A 128 -27.84 29.70 12.18
N LYS A 129 -28.63 29.10 11.28
CA LYS A 129 -30.01 29.52 11.00
C LYS A 129 -30.98 29.10 12.10
N ILE A 130 -30.81 27.92 12.71
CA ILE A 130 -31.56 27.50 13.89
C ILE A 130 -31.28 28.45 15.07
N ALA A 131 -30.02 28.81 15.31
CA ALA A 131 -29.65 29.75 16.36
C ALA A 131 -30.21 31.17 16.12
N ALA A 132 -30.34 31.58 14.85
CA ALA A 132 -30.96 32.84 14.46
C ALA A 132 -32.50 32.77 14.36
N SER A 133 -33.10 31.58 14.47
CA SER A 133 -34.54 31.39 14.41
C SER A 133 -35.18 31.56 15.78
N GLY A 134 -36.27 32.34 15.85
CA GLY A 134 -37.10 32.45 17.05
C GLY A 134 -38.02 31.24 17.26
N PRO A 135 -38.89 31.24 18.27
CA PRO A 135 -39.79 30.12 18.59
C PRO A 135 -40.79 29.73 17.48
N GLU A 136 -40.97 30.58 16.46
CA GLU A 136 -41.85 30.33 15.31
C GLU A 136 -41.14 29.68 14.09
N GLY A 137 -39.83 29.40 14.19
CA GLY A 137 -39.07 28.82 13.08
C GLY A 137 -38.61 29.83 12.02
N MET A 138 -38.14 29.35 10.86
CA MET A 138 -37.51 30.18 9.82
C MET A 138 -38.01 29.83 8.40
N GLU A 139 -38.09 30.84 7.52
CA GLU A 139 -38.45 30.63 6.12
C GLU A 139 -37.42 29.77 5.38
N THR A 140 -37.91 28.84 4.55
CA THR A 140 -37.10 27.92 3.75
C THR A 140 -36.08 28.61 2.82
N ARG A 141 -36.36 29.85 2.39
CA ARG A 141 -35.49 30.60 1.45
C ARG A 141 -34.10 30.89 2.01
N SER A 142 -33.97 31.06 3.33
CA SER A 142 -32.70 31.46 3.95
C SER A 142 -31.71 30.31 4.11
N TRP A 143 -32.15 29.06 3.91
CA TRP A 143 -31.35 27.83 4.01
C TRP A 143 -31.68 26.83 2.88
N GLN A 144 -32.23 27.31 1.76
CA GLN A 144 -32.60 26.48 0.61
C GLN A 144 -31.40 25.73 0.00
N GLU A 145 -30.19 26.27 0.15
CA GLU A 145 -28.94 25.62 -0.23
C GLU A 145 -28.72 24.29 0.50
N VAL A 146 -29.14 24.19 1.77
CA VAL A 146 -29.06 22.97 2.58
C VAL A 146 -29.99 21.90 2.03
N ILE A 147 -31.24 22.26 1.70
CA ILE A 147 -32.22 21.33 1.10
C ILE A 147 -31.75 20.88 -0.28
N THR A 148 -31.23 21.81 -1.08
CA THR A 148 -30.69 21.50 -2.42
C THR A 148 -29.50 20.56 -2.33
N TYR A 149 -28.62 20.77 -1.34
CA TYR A 149 -27.52 19.87 -1.05
C TYR A 149 -28.03 18.48 -0.64
N MET A 150 -29.00 18.40 0.27
CA MET A 150 -29.57 17.12 0.72
C MET A 150 -30.18 16.34 -0.45
N ASP A 151 -30.97 16.99 -1.31
CA ASP A 151 -31.59 16.34 -2.47
C ASP A 151 -30.56 15.88 -3.51
N LYS A 152 -29.53 16.70 -3.77
CA LYS A 152 -28.45 16.35 -4.71
C LYS A 152 -27.65 15.14 -4.25
N ASN A 153 -27.45 14.99 -2.93
CA ASN A 153 -26.72 13.89 -2.33
C ASN A 153 -27.64 12.72 -1.89
N GLY A 154 -28.94 12.78 -2.21
CA GLY A 154 -29.88 11.70 -1.90
C GLY A 154 -30.17 11.52 -0.41
N ILE A 155 -29.90 12.53 0.42
CA ILE A 155 -30.18 12.51 1.87
C ILE A 155 -31.69 12.65 2.06
N THR A 156 -32.30 11.65 2.69
CA THR A 156 -33.76 11.63 2.95
C THR A 156 -34.06 12.03 4.38
N VAL A 157 -35.19 12.71 4.57
CA VAL A 157 -35.74 13.10 5.87
C VAL A 157 -37.03 12.32 6.05
N GLU A 158 -37.10 11.47 7.07
CA GLU A 158 -38.25 10.57 7.32
C GLU A 158 -38.67 9.74 6.09
N GLY A 159 -37.69 9.31 5.27
CA GLY A 159 -37.93 8.50 4.07
C GLY A 159 -38.45 9.26 2.86
N LYS A 160 -38.53 10.60 2.92
CA LYS A 160 -38.85 11.47 1.79
C LYS A 160 -37.63 12.29 1.38
N LYS A 161 -37.59 12.78 0.14
CA LYS A 161 -36.60 13.78 -0.27
C LYS A 161 -36.72 15.02 0.63
N ALA A 162 -35.61 15.70 0.89
CA ALA A 162 -35.60 16.83 1.81
C ALA A 162 -36.55 17.95 1.33
N SER A 163 -36.62 18.20 0.01
CA SER A 163 -37.62 19.10 -0.56
C SER A 163 -39.04 18.61 -0.34
N ASP A 164 -39.36 17.36 -0.71
CA ASP A 164 -40.71 16.80 -0.57
C ASP A 164 -41.19 16.78 0.90
N TYR A 165 -40.26 16.56 1.83
CA TYR A 165 -40.52 16.68 3.26
C TYR A 165 -40.90 18.11 3.64
N VAL A 166 -40.07 19.10 3.29
CA VAL A 166 -40.30 20.51 3.64
C VAL A 166 -41.55 21.09 2.98
N TRP A 167 -41.81 20.77 1.71
CA TRP A 167 -42.99 21.27 0.99
C TRP A 167 -44.29 20.59 1.42
N GLY A 168 -44.21 19.34 1.92
CA GLY A 168 -45.33 18.57 2.42
C GLY A 168 -45.72 18.85 3.88
N LEU A 169 -45.00 19.72 4.59
CA LEU A 169 -45.35 20.11 5.95
C LEU A 169 -46.67 20.89 5.98
N PRO A 170 -47.56 20.64 6.96
CA PRO A 170 -48.84 21.35 7.08
C PRO A 170 -48.66 22.87 7.28
N GLU A 171 -47.50 23.29 7.80
CA GLU A 171 -47.11 24.69 8.01
C GLU A 171 -46.72 25.40 6.72
N VAL A 172 -46.14 24.66 5.76
CA VAL A 172 -45.65 25.19 4.48
C VAL A 172 -46.72 25.07 3.39
N ASN A 173 -47.49 23.97 3.38
CA ASN A 173 -48.61 23.70 2.46
C ASN A 173 -48.29 24.07 1.00
N PHE A 174 -47.09 23.73 0.52
CA PHE A 174 -46.59 24.07 -0.82
C PHE A 174 -46.55 25.58 -1.15
N GLN A 175 -46.67 26.46 -0.16
CA GLN A 175 -46.60 27.91 -0.32
C GLN A 175 -45.20 28.44 -0.02
N SER A 176 -44.58 29.09 -1.01
CA SER A 176 -43.28 29.75 -0.85
C SER A 176 -43.40 30.92 0.15
N GLY A 177 -42.57 30.91 1.20
CA GLY A 177 -42.50 32.00 2.19
C GLY A 177 -43.12 31.70 3.56
N LYS A 178 -43.58 30.47 3.80
CA LYS A 178 -43.98 30.03 5.14
C LYS A 178 -42.76 29.61 5.97
N LYS A 179 -42.84 29.83 7.27
CA LYS A 179 -41.80 29.43 8.23
C LYS A 179 -41.90 27.93 8.49
N VAL A 180 -40.75 27.26 8.56
CA VAL A 180 -40.63 25.87 9.01
C VAL A 180 -40.35 25.88 10.49
N SER A 181 -41.14 25.17 11.30
CA SER A 181 -40.93 25.11 12.74
C SER A 181 -39.58 24.52 13.14
N LEU A 182 -39.15 24.87 14.35
CA LEU A 182 -37.87 24.46 14.92
C LEU A 182 -37.76 22.93 15.10
N GLU A 183 -38.89 22.24 15.25
CA GLU A 183 -38.96 20.77 15.30
C GLU A 183 -38.56 20.15 13.95
N HIS A 184 -39.18 20.57 12.85
CA HIS A 184 -38.84 20.06 11.53
C HIS A 184 -37.42 20.46 11.10
N MET A 185 -36.94 21.65 11.49
CA MET A 185 -35.53 22.03 11.28
C MET A 185 -34.57 21.11 12.05
N ASN A 186 -34.92 20.67 13.26
CA ASN A 186 -34.14 19.69 14.01
C ASN A 186 -34.16 18.30 13.39
N ASN A 187 -35.26 17.87 12.77
CA ASN A 187 -35.31 16.60 12.04
C ASN A 187 -34.37 16.62 10.80
N ILE A 188 -34.30 17.76 10.12
CA ILE A 188 -33.38 17.97 8.99
C ILE A 188 -31.93 18.03 9.48
N ARG A 189 -31.68 18.70 10.60
CA ARG A 189 -30.37 18.71 11.28
C ARG A 189 -29.93 17.28 11.64
N GLN A 190 -30.84 16.50 12.23
CA GLN A 190 -30.57 15.10 12.57
C GLN A 190 -30.28 14.26 11.32
N ALA A 191 -31.06 14.41 10.24
CA ALA A 191 -30.81 13.71 8.99
C ALA A 191 -29.45 14.07 8.35
N LEU A 192 -29.00 15.32 8.49
CA LEU A 192 -27.66 15.76 8.07
C LEU A 192 -26.56 15.19 8.95
N GLU A 193 -26.71 15.21 10.27
CA GLU A 193 -25.79 14.57 11.22
C GLU A 193 -25.69 13.06 10.95
N ASP A 194 -26.82 12.40 10.69
CA ASP A 194 -26.90 10.99 10.36
C ASP A 194 -26.24 10.67 9.01
N SER A 195 -26.24 11.60 8.06
CA SER A 195 -25.55 11.42 6.76
C SER A 195 -24.02 11.52 6.87
N MET A 196 -23.51 12.14 7.93
CA MET A 196 -22.07 12.31 8.15
C MET A 196 -21.43 11.17 8.93
N ALA A 197 -22.19 10.49 9.78
CA ALA A 197 -21.66 9.45 10.65
C ALA A 197 -21.48 8.11 9.90
N PHE A 198 -20.41 7.35 10.19
CA PHE A 198 -20.13 6.09 9.50
C PHE A 198 -21.09 5.01 9.98
N ASP A 199 -21.70 4.31 9.03
CA ASP A 199 -22.48 3.14 9.35
C ASP A 199 -21.57 1.91 9.56
N LYS A 200 -22.16 0.81 10.02
CA LYS A 200 -21.42 -0.43 10.25
C LYS A 200 -20.80 -1.00 8.97
N GLY A 201 -21.43 -0.80 7.82
CA GLY A 201 -20.92 -1.23 6.52
C GLY A 201 -19.66 -0.45 6.12
N ASP A 202 -19.70 0.87 6.26
CA ASP A 202 -18.56 1.76 6.00
C ASP A 202 -17.36 1.39 6.87
N LEU A 203 -17.59 1.20 8.17
CA LEU A 203 -16.53 0.82 9.11
C LEU A 203 -15.99 -0.58 8.81
N MET A 204 -16.83 -1.51 8.33
CA MET A 204 -16.37 -2.82 7.84
C MET A 204 -15.48 -2.69 6.61
N MET A 205 -15.78 -1.77 5.67
CA MET A 205 -14.93 -1.53 4.51
C MET A 205 -13.57 -0.96 4.92
N VAL A 206 -13.56 -0.01 5.86
CA VAL A 206 -12.33 0.57 6.43
C VAL A 206 -11.51 -0.51 7.12
N LYS A 207 -12.14 -1.31 7.99
CA LYS A 207 -11.49 -2.43 8.68
C LYS A 207 -10.91 -3.44 7.68
N SER A 208 -11.69 -3.88 6.70
CA SER A 208 -11.26 -4.83 5.68
C SER A 208 -10.05 -4.32 4.90
N SER A 209 -9.99 -3.01 4.64
CA SER A 209 -8.87 -2.39 3.93
C SER A 209 -7.60 -2.41 4.80
N LEU A 210 -7.72 -2.14 6.10
CA LEU A 210 -6.62 -2.21 7.07
C LEU A 210 -6.13 -3.64 7.28
N GLU A 211 -7.05 -4.61 7.44
CA GLU A 211 -6.72 -6.04 7.56
C GLU A 211 -6.03 -6.56 6.31
N SER A 212 -6.45 -6.11 5.12
CA SER A 212 -5.78 -6.44 3.87
C SER A 212 -4.35 -5.89 3.80
N VAL A 213 -4.10 -4.68 4.31
CA VAL A 213 -2.74 -4.13 4.41
C VAL A 213 -1.90 -4.93 5.42
N ALA A 214 -2.46 -5.24 6.59
CA ALA A 214 -1.79 -6.03 7.63
C ALA A 214 -1.44 -7.45 7.15
N GLY A 215 -2.37 -8.10 6.45
CA GLY A 215 -2.18 -9.40 5.82
C GLY A 215 -1.05 -9.38 4.79
N ARG A 216 -1.10 -8.45 3.83
CA ARG A 216 -0.04 -8.29 2.82
C ARG A 216 1.34 -8.02 3.44
N ALA A 217 1.40 -7.24 4.51
CA ALA A 217 2.65 -6.96 5.21
C ALA A 217 3.18 -8.19 5.97
N THR A 218 2.29 -8.95 6.61
CA THR A 218 2.60 -10.24 7.24
C THR A 218 3.12 -11.25 6.22
N ASP A 219 2.44 -11.39 5.08
CA ASP A 219 2.85 -12.29 4.00
C ASP A 219 4.23 -11.93 3.46
N PHE A 220 4.51 -10.63 3.30
CA PHE A 220 5.83 -10.15 2.91
C PHE A 220 6.90 -10.57 3.92
N ASN A 221 6.64 -10.45 5.23
CA ASN A 221 7.59 -10.85 6.26
C ASN A 221 7.86 -12.36 6.25
N GLN A 222 6.82 -13.18 6.09
CA GLN A 222 6.96 -14.64 5.97
C GLN A 222 7.81 -15.02 4.75
N GLN A 223 7.52 -14.41 3.59
CA GLN A 223 8.31 -14.63 2.37
C GLN A 223 9.75 -14.13 2.51
N SER A 224 9.96 -13.00 3.18
CA SER A 224 11.29 -12.42 3.39
C SER A 224 12.12 -13.26 4.34
N GLN A 225 11.51 -13.90 5.35
CA GLN A 225 12.19 -14.84 6.22
C GLN A 225 12.73 -16.06 5.46
N LEU A 226 11.95 -16.62 4.54
CA LEU A 226 12.39 -17.73 3.67
C LEU A 226 13.54 -17.30 2.75
N LYS A 227 13.43 -16.12 2.13
CA LYS A 227 14.50 -15.55 1.30
C LYS A 227 15.77 -15.32 2.11
N LEU A 228 15.66 -14.82 3.34
CA LEU A 228 16.80 -14.61 4.23
C LEU A 228 17.49 -15.93 4.57
N GLN A 229 16.73 -17.01 4.84
CA GLN A 229 17.29 -18.34 5.03
C GLN A 229 18.06 -18.82 3.78
N GLN A 230 17.52 -18.58 2.58
CA GLN A 230 18.19 -18.91 1.33
C GLN A 230 19.48 -18.11 1.14
N VAL A 231 19.47 -16.80 1.42
CA VAL A 231 20.65 -15.94 1.38
C VAL A 231 21.73 -16.45 2.34
N MET A 232 21.35 -16.84 3.56
CA MET A 232 22.28 -17.40 4.55
C MET A 232 22.88 -18.74 4.10
N GLN A 233 22.08 -19.63 3.50
CA GLN A 233 22.57 -20.88 2.92
C GLN A 233 23.57 -20.60 1.78
N ASN A 234 23.21 -19.73 0.84
CA ASN A 234 24.07 -19.36 -0.28
C ASN A 234 25.38 -18.71 0.19
N PHE A 235 25.31 -17.89 1.24
CA PHE A 235 26.49 -17.27 1.85
C PHE A 235 27.40 -18.32 2.47
N SER A 236 26.84 -19.25 3.25
CA SER A 236 27.58 -20.35 3.86
C SER A 236 28.28 -21.23 2.79
N THR A 237 27.57 -21.60 1.73
CA THR A 237 28.14 -22.35 0.60
C THR A 237 29.24 -21.57 -0.11
N SER A 238 29.04 -20.28 -0.38
CA SER A 238 30.06 -19.43 -1.02
C SER A 238 31.32 -19.31 -0.15
N ASN A 239 31.16 -19.23 1.17
CA ASN A 239 32.26 -19.20 2.12
C ASN A 239 33.04 -20.53 2.12
N GLN A 240 32.35 -21.69 2.10
CA GLN A 240 33.00 -23.00 1.98
C GLN A 240 33.76 -23.16 0.66
N LEU A 241 33.19 -22.69 -0.45
CA LEU A 241 33.86 -22.69 -1.76
C LEU A 241 35.08 -21.78 -1.77
N THR A 242 34.99 -20.61 -1.14
CA THR A 242 36.12 -19.68 -0.97
C THR A 242 37.25 -20.34 -0.17
N GLN A 243 36.94 -21.01 0.94
CA GLN A 243 37.93 -21.75 1.73
C GLN A 243 38.57 -22.87 0.92
N SER A 244 37.78 -23.63 0.16
CA SER A 244 38.29 -24.71 -0.70
C SER A 244 39.26 -24.17 -1.76
N MET A 245 38.95 -23.03 -2.38
CA MET A 245 39.85 -22.36 -3.32
C MET A 245 41.11 -21.84 -2.66
N GLN A 246 41.02 -21.27 -1.44
CA GLN A 246 42.18 -20.83 -0.68
C GLN A 246 43.12 -21.99 -0.32
N SER A 247 42.56 -23.12 0.14
CA SER A 247 43.35 -24.32 0.42
C SER A 247 44.02 -24.86 -0.84
N MET A 248 43.32 -24.87 -1.98
CA MET A 248 43.91 -25.28 -3.26
C MET A 248 45.04 -24.35 -3.69
N LEU A 249 44.87 -23.03 -3.56
CA LEU A 249 45.93 -22.06 -3.84
C LEU A 249 47.16 -22.26 -2.94
N ALA A 250 46.94 -22.53 -1.65
CA ALA A 250 48.03 -22.78 -0.72
C ALA A 250 48.82 -24.04 -1.10
N GLU A 251 48.13 -25.13 -1.45
CA GLU A 251 48.76 -26.37 -1.88
C GLU A 251 49.50 -26.20 -3.22
N MET A 252 48.91 -25.52 -4.20
CA MET A 252 49.60 -25.23 -5.46
C MET A 252 50.86 -24.38 -5.24
N THR A 253 50.80 -23.36 -4.38
CA THR A 253 51.96 -22.51 -4.06
C THR A 253 53.07 -23.31 -3.38
N LYS A 254 52.70 -24.24 -2.49
CA LYS A 254 53.64 -25.15 -1.84
C LYS A 254 54.25 -26.14 -2.84
N GLY A 255 53.44 -26.69 -3.74
CA GLY A 255 53.87 -27.60 -4.80
C GLY A 255 54.88 -26.95 -5.75
N THR A 256 54.61 -25.73 -6.23
CA THR A 256 55.56 -24.98 -7.08
C THR A 256 56.84 -24.64 -6.32
N ALA A 257 56.75 -24.23 -5.06
CA ALA A 257 57.94 -23.99 -4.22
C ALA A 257 58.78 -25.26 -4.01
N SER A 258 58.15 -26.43 -3.87
CA SER A 258 58.84 -27.71 -3.75
C SER A 258 59.50 -28.17 -5.05
N ALA A 259 58.93 -27.84 -6.21
CA ALA A 259 59.46 -28.19 -7.52
C ALA A 259 60.63 -27.30 -7.98
N ILE A 260 60.84 -26.16 -7.32
CA ILE A 260 61.94 -25.21 -7.61
C ILE A 260 63.19 -25.52 -6.76
N ARG A 261 63.04 -26.28 -5.66
CA ARG A 261 64.17 -26.81 -4.88
C ARG A 261 64.69 -28.11 -5.48
#